data_AF-A0A1V5ZNA0-F1
#
_entry.id   AF-A0A1V5ZNA0-F1
#
_cell.length_a   1.000
_cell.length_b   1.000
_cell.length_c   1.000
_cell.angle_alpha   90.00
_cell.angle_beta   90.00
_cell.angle_gamma   90.00
#
_symmetry.space_group_name_H-M   'P 1'
#
loop_
_entity.id
_entity.type
_entity.pdbx_description
1 polymer ?
#
loop_
_entity_poly.entity_id
_entity_poly.type
_entity_poly.pdbx_seq_one_letter_code
_entity_poly.pdbx_strand_id
1 'polypeptide(L)'
;MIESIIPQTKGASNQKNGEEENPILKNLSLKEQVRQIIEMPDEEYSDKILTNQLRQYISAAEKQYYKTISDYKSHMAPSFWETNSTYFNVAGLLGRSYYVQSYPSYIDALRTREIFSFDTKRDMSFILYPKDDAAIQSMLKQKATQLKAEISESIRKGITLDTEIEQQYRDVEEIRQKLTTREERYFEL
;
A
#
# COMPACT_ATOMS: atom_id res chain seq x y z
N MET A 1 -18.29 32.67 -18.65
CA MET A 1 -17.68 32.16 -19.89
C MET A 1 -17.58 30.66 -19.75
N ILE A 2 -17.97 29.92 -20.81
CA ILE A 2 -18.01 28.45 -20.99
C ILE A 2 -19.26 27.80 -20.33
N GLU A 3 -20.42 27.74 -20.99
CA GLU A 3 -20.90 26.74 -21.99
C GLU A 3 -21.08 25.33 -21.40
N SER A 4 -22.33 24.88 -21.17
CA SER A 4 -23.14 23.99 -22.03
C SER A 4 -22.53 22.58 -22.13
N ILE A 5 -23.17 21.51 -21.63
CA ILE A 5 -24.06 20.64 -22.40
C ILE A 5 -24.88 19.81 -21.38
N ILE A 6 -26.15 20.20 -21.21
CA ILE A 6 -27.24 19.28 -20.89
C ILE A 6 -28.34 19.67 -21.87
N PRO A 7 -28.79 18.80 -22.78
CA PRO A 7 -30.07 18.99 -23.41
C PRO A 7 -31.09 18.11 -22.70
N GLN A 8 -31.90 18.75 -21.87
CA GLN A 8 -33.30 18.39 -21.73
C GLN A 8 -33.99 18.84 -23.03
N THR A 9 -34.59 17.92 -23.78
CA THR A 9 -35.59 18.27 -24.79
C THR A 9 -36.95 17.67 -24.43
N LYS A 10 -37.91 18.59 -24.33
CA LYS A 10 -39.33 18.40 -24.04
C LYS A 10 -40.05 17.63 -25.15
N GLY A 11 -41.14 16.97 -24.76
CA GLY A 11 -41.99 16.18 -25.64
C GLY A 11 -42.84 16.97 -26.64
N ALA A 12 -43.41 16.22 -27.59
CA ALA A 12 -44.71 16.46 -28.19
C ALA A 12 -45.12 15.26 -29.08
N SER A 13 -46.42 15.02 -29.14
CA SER A 13 -47.19 14.37 -30.21
C SER A 13 -47.19 12.84 -30.32
N ASN A 14 -48.28 12.32 -29.77
CA ASN A 14 -49.12 11.22 -30.26
C ASN A 14 -49.08 11.02 -31.79
N GLN A 15 -48.60 9.85 -32.24
CA GLN A 15 -49.09 9.18 -33.44
C GLN A 15 -49.16 7.68 -33.16
N LYS A 16 -50.39 7.14 -33.14
CA LYS A 16 -50.69 5.73 -33.34
C LYS A 16 -49.86 5.22 -34.52
N ASN A 17 -49.19 4.07 -34.39
CA ASN A 17 -48.96 3.10 -35.48
C ASN A 17 -48.27 1.84 -34.95
N GLY A 18 -48.91 0.69 -35.18
CA GLY A 18 -48.28 -0.61 -35.42
C GLY A 18 -47.40 -1.21 -34.32
N GLU A 19 -48.00 -2.10 -33.53
CA GLU A 19 -47.28 -3.21 -32.91
C GLU A 19 -46.68 -4.08 -34.02
N GLU A 20 -45.44 -3.81 -34.41
CA GLU A 20 -44.62 -4.82 -35.08
C GLU A 20 -43.72 -5.48 -34.03
N GLU A 21 -44.35 -6.32 -33.20
CA GLU A 21 -43.65 -7.32 -32.43
C GLU A 21 -43.08 -8.34 -33.42
N ASN A 22 -41.74 -8.42 -33.51
CA ASN A 22 -41.08 -9.31 -34.45
C ASN A 22 -41.45 -10.78 -34.10
N PRO A 23 -42.11 -11.54 -35.00
CA PRO A 23 -42.75 -12.83 -34.66
C PRO A 23 -41.76 -13.95 -34.31
N ILE A 24 -40.46 -13.69 -34.44
CA ILE A 24 -39.36 -14.64 -34.23
C ILE A 24 -39.03 -14.81 -32.74
N LEU A 25 -39.35 -13.84 -31.89
CA LEU A 25 -39.03 -13.93 -30.45
C LEU A 25 -40.14 -14.56 -29.60
N LYS A 26 -41.37 -14.61 -30.13
CA LYS A 26 -42.57 -15.05 -29.40
C LYS A 26 -42.63 -16.57 -29.18
N ASN A 27 -41.86 -17.31 -29.97
CA ASN A 27 -41.87 -18.77 -30.09
C ASN A 27 -40.62 -19.44 -29.49
N LEU A 28 -39.69 -18.69 -28.89
CA LEU A 28 -38.53 -19.23 -28.20
C LEU A 28 -38.61 -19.06 -26.68
N SER A 29 -37.97 -19.97 -25.95
CA SER A 29 -37.93 -19.96 -24.49
C SER A 29 -37.24 -18.69 -23.98
N LEU A 30 -37.67 -18.16 -22.83
CA LEU A 30 -37.12 -16.96 -22.18
C LEU A 30 -35.57 -16.94 -22.15
N LYS A 31 -34.96 -18.12 -21.99
CA LYS A 31 -33.49 -18.31 -21.95
C LYS A 31 -32.81 -18.10 -23.31
N GLU A 32 -33.48 -18.49 -24.40
CA GLU A 32 -32.96 -18.35 -25.77
C GLU A 32 -33.06 -16.91 -26.25
N GLN A 33 -34.13 -16.19 -25.86
CA GLN A 33 -34.28 -14.76 -26.13
C GLN A 33 -33.15 -13.94 -25.46
N VAL A 34 -32.80 -14.26 -24.21
CA VAL A 34 -31.68 -13.60 -23.50
C VAL A 34 -30.33 -13.91 -24.16
N ARG A 35 -30.09 -15.16 -24.56
CA ARG A 35 -28.85 -15.58 -25.22
C ARG A 35 -28.64 -14.86 -26.56
N GLN A 36 -29.70 -14.77 -27.36
CA GLN A 36 -29.66 -14.10 -28.66
C GLN A 36 -29.31 -12.61 -28.52
N ILE A 37 -29.79 -11.94 -27.45
CA ILE A 37 -29.47 -10.53 -27.18
C ILE A 37 -28.01 -10.34 -26.80
N ILE A 38 -27.42 -11.24 -26.01
CA ILE A 38 -26.00 -11.17 -25.62
C ILE A 38 -25.07 -11.43 -26.81
N GLU A 39 -25.50 -12.24 -27.77
CA GLU A 39 -24.71 -12.62 -28.96
C GLU A 39 -24.88 -11.63 -30.13
N MET A 40 -25.84 -10.70 -30.08
CA MET A 40 -26.03 -9.66 -31.10
C MET A 40 -25.00 -8.51 -30.95
N PRO A 41 -24.49 -7.94 -32.04
CA PRO A 41 -23.62 -6.76 -32.00
C PRO A 41 -24.40 -5.52 -31.54
N ASP A 42 -23.75 -4.65 -30.75
CA ASP A 42 -24.38 -3.48 -30.09
C ASP A 42 -25.10 -2.51 -31.04
N GLU A 43 -24.74 -2.50 -32.34
CA GLU A 43 -25.35 -1.65 -33.38
C GLU A 43 -26.79 -2.07 -33.76
N GLU A 44 -27.17 -3.33 -33.53
CA GLU A 44 -28.49 -3.89 -33.88
C GLU A 44 -29.48 -3.90 -32.70
N TYR A 45 -29.04 -3.45 -31.52
CA TYR A 45 -29.87 -3.39 -30.34
C TYR A 45 -30.92 -2.25 -30.43
N SER A 46 -32.21 -2.59 -30.35
CA SER A 46 -33.31 -1.61 -30.31
C SER A 46 -34.37 -1.98 -29.28
N ASP A 47 -34.76 -1.03 -28.43
CA ASP A 47 -35.78 -1.18 -27.38
C ASP A 47 -37.12 -1.74 -27.87
N LYS A 48 -37.40 -1.62 -29.18
CA LYS A 48 -38.62 -2.11 -29.83
C LYS A 48 -38.67 -3.64 -29.95
N ILE A 49 -37.55 -4.33 -29.81
CA ILE A 49 -37.42 -5.79 -29.97
C ILE A 49 -37.80 -6.53 -28.67
N LEU A 50 -37.87 -5.82 -27.55
CA LEU A 50 -38.05 -6.41 -26.23
C LEU A 50 -39.53 -6.76 -25.96
N THR A 51 -39.82 -8.05 -25.76
CA THR A 51 -41.12 -8.52 -25.24
C THR A 51 -41.35 -7.97 -23.81
N ASN A 52 -42.60 -7.72 -23.42
CA ASN A 52 -42.93 -7.21 -22.07
C ASN A 52 -42.33 -8.08 -20.93
N GLN A 53 -42.35 -9.41 -21.07
CA GLN A 53 -41.74 -10.34 -20.11
C GLN A 53 -40.22 -10.17 -20.02
N LEU A 54 -39.56 -9.94 -21.15
CA LEU A 54 -38.11 -9.77 -21.22
C LEU A 54 -37.70 -8.39 -20.67
N ARG A 55 -38.49 -7.34 -20.92
CA ARG A 55 -38.30 -6.02 -20.29
C ARG A 55 -38.35 -6.10 -18.77
N GLN A 56 -39.32 -6.84 -18.23
CA GLN A 56 -39.44 -7.07 -16.80
C GLN A 56 -38.24 -7.85 -16.25
N TYR A 57 -37.76 -8.86 -16.98
CA TYR A 57 -36.58 -9.65 -16.61
C TYR A 57 -35.30 -8.80 -16.59
N ILE A 58 -35.05 -8.01 -17.64
CA ILE A 58 -33.88 -7.11 -17.72
C ILE A 58 -33.93 -6.08 -16.58
N SER A 59 -35.06 -5.41 -16.38
CA SER A 59 -35.21 -4.43 -15.29
C SER A 59 -34.98 -5.04 -13.91
N ALA A 60 -35.45 -6.27 -13.68
CA ALA A 60 -35.18 -7.01 -12.45
C ALA A 60 -33.70 -7.39 -12.29
N ALA A 61 -33.06 -7.85 -13.37
CA ALA A 61 -31.65 -8.22 -13.40
C ALA A 61 -30.74 -7.00 -13.16
N GLU A 62 -31.01 -5.86 -13.82
CA GLU A 62 -30.30 -4.60 -13.60
C GLU A 62 -30.43 -4.14 -12.15
N LYS A 63 -31.64 -4.17 -11.58
CA LYS A 63 -31.86 -3.80 -10.18
C LYS A 63 -31.09 -4.70 -9.22
N GLN A 64 -31.03 -6.00 -9.51
CA GLN A 64 -30.20 -6.94 -8.73
C GLN A 64 -28.72 -6.64 -8.89
N TYR A 65 -28.24 -6.36 -10.10
CA TYR A 65 -26.84 -6.04 -10.39
C TYR A 65 -26.37 -4.78 -9.65
N TYR A 66 -27.13 -3.69 -9.73
CA TYR A 66 -26.81 -2.45 -9.01
C TYR A 66 -26.83 -2.65 -7.49
N LYS A 67 -27.78 -3.43 -6.97
CA LYS A 67 -27.82 -3.78 -5.55
C LYS A 67 -26.56 -4.56 -5.14
N THR A 68 -26.17 -5.58 -5.88
CA THR A 68 -24.98 -6.39 -5.58
C THR A 68 -23.69 -5.57 -5.62
N ILE A 69 -23.53 -4.66 -6.59
CA ILE A 69 -22.33 -3.80 -6.67
C ILE A 69 -22.23 -2.86 -5.47
N SER A 70 -23.35 -2.21 -5.13
CA SER A 70 -23.38 -1.28 -3.99
C SER A 70 -23.14 -2.00 -2.66
N ASP A 71 -23.72 -3.19 -2.49
CA ASP A 71 -23.57 -4.02 -1.28
C ASP A 71 -22.15 -4.61 -1.14
N TYR A 72 -21.54 -5.04 -2.26
CA TYR A 72 -20.16 -5.51 -2.26
C TYR A 72 -19.19 -4.41 -1.81
N LYS A 73 -19.39 -3.19 -2.32
CA LYS A 73 -18.55 -2.05 -1.96
C LYS A 73 -18.70 -1.64 -0.49
N SER A 74 -19.90 -1.74 0.08
CA SER A 74 -20.15 -1.43 1.49
C SER A 74 -19.64 -2.51 2.44
N HIS A 75 -19.60 -3.78 2.02
CA HIS A 75 -19.10 -4.88 2.85
C HIS A 75 -17.56 -4.90 2.97
N MET A 76 -16.86 -4.46 1.92
CA MET A 76 -15.39 -4.37 1.89
C MET A 76 -14.86 -3.13 2.64
N ALA A 77 -15.69 -2.11 2.82
CA ALA A 77 -15.31 -0.88 3.52
C ALA A 77 -15.74 -0.93 5.00
N PRO A 78 -14.89 -0.50 5.94
CA PRO A 78 -15.32 -0.34 7.33
C PRO A 78 -16.45 0.70 7.42
N SER A 79 -17.41 0.48 8.32
CA SER A 79 -18.57 1.37 8.52
C SER A 79 -18.18 2.76 9.06
N PHE A 80 -17.07 2.83 9.80
CA PHE A 80 -16.53 4.05 10.37
C PHE A 80 -15.02 3.89 10.57
N TRP A 81 -14.25 4.92 10.25
CA TRP A 81 -12.83 4.98 10.60
C TRP A 81 -12.47 6.39 11.09
N GLU A 82 -11.74 6.46 12.19
CA GLU A 82 -11.16 7.67 12.74
C GLU A 82 -9.67 7.43 12.95
N THR A 83 -8.85 8.28 12.36
CA THR A 83 -7.40 8.22 12.49
C THR A 83 -6.90 9.39 13.32
N ASN A 84 -6.16 9.08 14.38
CA ASN A 84 -5.43 10.03 15.18
C ASN A 84 -4.00 9.50 15.37
N SER A 85 -3.05 10.37 15.75
CA SER A 85 -1.65 9.99 15.92
C SER A 85 -1.47 8.90 16.99
N THR A 86 -2.25 8.96 18.07
CA THR A 86 -2.12 8.06 19.23
C THR A 86 -3.09 6.87 19.19
N TYR A 87 -4.21 6.98 18.49
CA TYR A 87 -5.23 5.94 18.44
C TYR A 87 -5.94 5.95 17.10
N PHE A 88 -6.41 4.77 16.69
CA PHE A 88 -7.29 4.62 15.54
C PHE A 88 -8.52 3.83 15.97
N ASN A 89 -9.67 4.23 15.48
CA ASN A 89 -10.92 3.51 15.69
C ASN A 89 -11.45 3.05 14.34
N VAL A 90 -11.60 1.74 14.17
CA VAL A 90 -12.16 1.15 12.94
C VAL A 90 -13.35 0.29 13.32
N ALA A 91 -14.55 0.70 12.92
CA ALA A 91 -15.80 -0.02 13.17
C ALA A 91 -16.01 -0.45 14.64
N GLY A 92 -15.57 0.37 15.61
CA GLY A 92 -15.68 0.10 17.05
C GLY A 92 -14.47 -0.64 17.66
N LEU A 93 -13.51 -1.09 16.85
CA LEU A 93 -12.23 -1.59 17.33
C LEU A 93 -11.29 -0.42 17.62
N LEU A 94 -11.01 -0.21 18.91
CA LEU A 94 -10.05 0.79 19.36
C LEU A 94 -8.63 0.21 19.35
N GLY A 95 -7.79 0.72 18.45
CA GLY A 95 -6.36 0.45 18.42
C GLY A 95 -5.56 1.62 18.99
N ARG A 96 -4.47 1.33 19.72
CA ARG A 96 -3.48 2.33 20.14
C ARG A 96 -2.21 2.18 19.32
N SER A 97 -1.71 3.30 18.81
CA SER A 97 -0.43 3.36 18.11
C SER A 97 0.64 3.80 19.12
N TYR A 98 1.74 3.04 19.17
CA TYR A 98 2.91 3.39 19.98
C TYR A 98 4.07 3.64 19.03
N TYR A 99 4.63 4.86 19.06
CA TYR A 99 5.86 5.19 18.34
C TYR A 99 7.04 5.07 19.31
N VAL A 100 7.98 4.19 19.00
CA VAL A 100 9.20 4.00 19.78
C VAL A 100 10.37 4.47 18.93
N GLN A 101 11.06 5.52 19.38
CA GLN A 101 12.16 6.13 18.64
C GLN A 101 13.47 5.33 18.73
N SER A 102 13.66 4.52 19.78
CA SER A 102 14.89 3.74 19.97
C SER A 102 14.57 2.26 20.15
N TYR A 103 14.64 1.50 19.06
CA TYR A 103 14.69 0.06 19.16
C TYR A 103 16.09 -0.35 19.65
N PRO A 104 16.22 -1.17 20.71
CA PRO A 104 17.53 -1.56 21.21
C PRO A 104 18.27 -2.38 20.15
N SER A 105 19.59 -2.16 20.03
CA SER A 105 20.44 -2.90 19.10
C SER A 105 20.51 -4.40 19.42
N TYR A 106 20.26 -4.78 20.67
CA TYR A 106 20.16 -6.16 21.11
C TYR A 106 18.89 -6.37 21.95
N ILE A 107 18.25 -7.50 21.74
CA ILE A 107 17.06 -7.91 22.49
C ILE A 107 17.48 -9.04 23.43
N ASP A 108 17.51 -8.77 24.73
CA ASP A 108 17.68 -9.81 25.73
C ASP A 108 16.38 -10.58 25.94
N ALA A 109 16.44 -11.91 25.87
CA ALA A 109 15.32 -12.82 26.03
C ALA A 109 14.56 -12.60 27.36
N LEU A 110 15.25 -12.15 28.42
CA LEU A 110 14.61 -11.89 29.70
C LEU A 110 13.64 -10.70 29.65
N ARG A 111 13.94 -9.66 28.84
CA ARG A 111 13.10 -8.45 28.70
C ARG A 111 11.96 -8.63 27.71
N THR A 112 12.09 -9.53 26.72
CA THR A 112 11.05 -9.77 25.72
C THR A 112 10.04 -10.84 26.13
N ARG A 113 10.30 -11.57 27.22
CA ARG A 113 9.44 -12.69 27.65
C ARG A 113 7.98 -12.30 27.81
N GLU A 114 7.68 -11.13 28.37
CA GLU A 114 6.31 -10.65 28.57
C GLU A 114 5.57 -10.35 27.26
N ILE A 115 6.33 -9.91 26.25
CA ILE A 115 5.79 -9.61 24.91
C ILE A 115 5.47 -10.92 24.19
N PHE A 116 6.33 -11.94 24.32
CA PHE A 116 6.14 -13.25 23.70
C PHE A 116 5.14 -14.14 24.43
N SER A 117 4.98 -14.01 25.76
CA SER A 117 4.04 -14.81 26.54
C SER A 117 2.58 -14.37 26.39
N PHE A 118 2.30 -13.35 25.57
CA PHE A 118 0.96 -12.83 25.35
C PHE A 118 0.22 -13.65 24.28
N ASP A 119 -0.83 -14.37 24.69
CA ASP A 119 -1.57 -15.34 23.87
C ASP A 119 -2.58 -14.72 22.89
N THR A 120 -2.21 -13.63 22.21
CA THR A 120 -3.04 -13.01 21.16
C THR A 120 -2.31 -13.05 19.83
N LYS A 121 -3.05 -13.24 18.74
CA LYS A 121 -2.52 -13.18 17.38
C LYS A 121 -1.80 -11.84 17.16
N ARG A 122 -0.50 -11.89 16.92
CA ARG A 122 0.32 -10.73 16.56
C ARG A 122 0.91 -10.93 15.18
N ASP A 123 0.70 -9.94 14.32
CA ASP A 123 1.40 -9.84 13.05
C ASP A 123 2.48 -8.76 13.21
N MET A 124 3.75 -9.12 13.00
CA MET A 124 4.90 -8.21 13.09
C MET A 124 5.59 -8.12 11.73
N SER A 125 5.77 -6.91 11.22
CA SER A 125 6.53 -6.65 10.00
C SER A 125 7.63 -5.64 10.28
N PHE A 126 8.87 -6.00 9.97
CA PHE A 126 10.02 -5.10 10.04
C PHE A 126 10.37 -4.60 8.65
N ILE A 127 10.48 -3.29 8.49
CA ILE A 127 10.98 -2.65 7.28
C ILE A 127 12.35 -2.08 7.63
N LEU A 128 13.41 -2.74 7.15
CA LEU A 128 14.79 -2.33 7.41
C LEU A 128 15.32 -1.54 6.22
N TYR A 129 15.74 -0.30 6.45
CA TYR A 129 16.40 0.53 5.45
C TYR A 129 17.93 0.44 5.64
N PRO A 130 18.68 -0.14 4.69
CA PRO A 130 20.14 -0.15 4.77
C PRO A 130 20.70 1.25 4.47
N LYS A 131 21.68 1.70 5.27
CA LYS A 131 22.48 2.89 4.96
C LYS A 131 23.69 2.52 4.10
N ASP A 132 24.14 3.48 3.30
CA ASP A 132 25.41 3.37 2.57
C ASP A 132 26.59 3.65 3.52
N ASP A 133 27.28 2.58 3.93
CA ASP A 133 28.46 2.65 4.81
C ASP A 133 29.70 3.25 4.11
N ALA A 134 29.67 3.44 2.78
CA ALA A 134 30.84 3.87 2.00
C ALA A 134 31.37 5.25 2.43
N ALA A 135 30.47 6.19 2.75
CA ALA A 135 30.85 7.53 3.19
C ALA A 135 31.60 7.51 4.53
N ILE A 136 31.13 6.71 5.50
CA ILE A 136 31.74 6.58 6.83
C ILE A 136 33.07 5.83 6.73
N GLN A 137 33.15 4.77 5.93
CA GLN A 137 34.40 4.03 5.68
C GLN A 137 35.49 4.93 5.09
N SER A 138 35.13 5.79 4.13
CA SER A 138 36.05 6.76 3.53
C SER A 138 36.58 7.76 4.56
N MET A 139 35.67 8.32 5.38
CA MET A 139 36.03 9.26 6.46
C MET A 139 36.98 8.61 7.48
N LEU A 140 36.66 7.41 7.97
CA LEU A 140 37.49 6.68 8.94
C LEU A 140 38.86 6.32 8.36
N LYS A 141 38.92 5.90 7.10
CA LYS A 141 40.18 5.61 6.39
C LYS A 141 41.07 6.86 6.31
N GLN A 142 40.48 8.02 6.00
CA GLN A 142 41.22 9.28 5.92
C GLN A 142 41.78 9.67 7.30
N LYS A 143 40.98 9.55 8.37
CA LYS A 143 41.41 9.84 9.74
C LYS A 143 42.50 8.88 10.23
N ALA A 144 42.37 7.58 10.00
CA ALA A 144 43.40 6.61 10.33
C ALA A 144 44.73 6.91 9.63
N THR A 145 44.66 7.36 8.37
CA THR A 145 45.86 7.73 7.60
C THR A 145 46.55 8.97 8.16
N GLN A 146 45.77 9.98 8.57
CA GLN A 146 46.28 11.20 9.19
C GLN A 146 47.01 10.89 10.51
N LEU A 147 46.37 10.13 11.41
CA LEU A 147 46.96 9.74 12.69
C LEU A 147 48.22 8.88 12.51
N LYS A 148 48.19 7.94 11.56
CA LYS A 148 49.36 7.10 11.25
C LYS A 148 50.53 7.92 10.68
N ALA A 149 50.26 8.96 9.89
CA ALA A 149 51.29 9.85 9.38
C ALA A 149 51.97 10.64 10.52
N GLU A 150 51.18 11.12 11.49
CA GLU A 150 51.68 11.85 12.67
C GLU A 150 52.52 10.96 13.59
N ILE A 151 52.08 9.72 13.83
CA ILE A 151 52.86 8.67 14.52
C ILE A 151 54.17 8.40 13.76
N SER A 152 54.11 8.28 12.44
CA SER A 152 55.33 8.05 11.64
C SER A 152 56.29 9.25 11.68
N GLU A 153 55.78 10.46 11.79
CA GLU A 153 56.59 11.68 11.87
C GLU A 153 57.26 11.83 13.24
N SER A 154 56.55 11.55 14.32
CA SER A 154 57.10 11.54 15.68
C SER A 154 58.21 10.48 15.83
N ILE A 155 57.99 9.26 15.32
CA ILE A 155 59.01 8.20 15.29
C ILE A 155 60.25 8.66 14.52
N ARG A 156 60.07 9.27 13.34
CA ARG A 156 61.19 9.81 12.52
C ARG A 156 61.97 10.91 13.24
N LYS A 157 61.29 11.75 14.01
CA LYS A 157 61.91 12.82 14.81
C LYS A 157 62.61 12.28 16.07
N GLY A 158 62.41 10.99 16.40
CA GLY A 158 62.96 10.38 17.61
C GLY A 158 62.39 10.97 18.91
N ILE A 159 61.23 11.62 18.83
CA ILE A 159 60.53 12.16 20.00
C ILE A 159 59.66 11.08 20.64
N THR A 160 59.38 11.22 21.94
CA THR A 160 58.42 10.37 22.63
C THR A 160 57.06 10.43 21.95
N LEU A 161 56.45 9.27 21.79
CA LEU A 161 55.14 9.15 21.15
C LEU A 161 54.07 9.75 22.07
N ASP A 162 53.25 10.64 21.53
CA ASP A 162 52.08 11.14 22.26
C ASP A 162 51.06 10.01 22.41
N THR A 163 50.87 9.58 23.66
CA THR A 163 49.94 8.51 24.02
C THR A 163 48.50 8.77 23.57
N GLU A 164 48.11 10.04 23.46
CA GLU A 164 46.79 10.45 22.98
C GLU A 164 46.58 10.10 21.50
N ILE A 165 47.57 10.35 20.63
CA ILE A 165 47.48 10.05 19.19
C ILE A 165 47.45 8.54 18.96
N GLU A 166 48.22 7.78 19.75
CA GLU A 166 48.20 6.32 19.68
C GLU A 166 46.84 5.75 20.10
N GLN A 167 46.23 6.28 21.17
CA GLN A 167 44.90 5.86 21.61
C GLN A 167 43.84 6.19 20.55
N GLN A 168 43.84 7.41 20.01
CA GLN A 168 42.93 7.81 18.94
C GLN A 168 43.06 6.91 17.71
N TYR A 169 44.29 6.51 17.34
CA TYR A 169 44.50 5.58 16.23
C TYR A 169 43.90 4.21 16.50
N ARG A 170 44.06 3.68 17.73
CA ARG A 170 43.46 2.41 18.15
C ARG A 170 41.94 2.47 18.12
N ASP A 171 41.34 3.53 18.64
CA ASP A 171 39.88 3.72 18.65
C ASP A 171 39.32 3.77 17.21
N VAL A 172 39.99 4.49 16.30
CA VAL A 172 39.59 4.56 14.89
C VAL A 172 39.70 3.20 14.19
N GLU A 173 40.79 2.44 14.44
CA GLU A 173 40.94 1.10 13.86
C GLU A 173 39.91 0.10 14.43
N GLU A 174 39.56 0.21 15.71
CA GLU A 174 38.49 -0.60 16.32
C GLU A 174 37.14 -0.34 15.63
N ILE A 175 36.78 0.92 15.40
CA ILE A 175 35.55 1.29 14.70
C ILE A 175 35.57 0.76 13.25
N ARG A 176 36.71 0.89 12.55
CA ARG A 176 36.86 0.33 11.19
C ARG A 176 36.68 -1.19 11.16
N GLN A 177 37.19 -1.88 12.16
CA GLN A 177 37.07 -3.34 12.27
C GLN A 177 35.61 -3.73 12.50
N LYS A 178 34.92 -3.10 13.46
CA LYS A 178 33.48 -3.31 13.71
C LYS A 178 32.62 -3.07 12.46
N LEU A 179 32.92 -1.99 11.72
CA LEU A 179 32.23 -1.64 10.48
C LEU A 179 32.46 -2.68 9.36
N THR A 180 33.66 -3.28 9.31
CA THR A 180 33.99 -4.32 8.32
C THR A 180 33.33 -5.65 8.64
N THR A 181 33.23 -6.00 9.94
CA THR A 181 32.60 -7.24 10.41
C THR A 181 31.09 -7.26 10.15
N ARG A 182 30.48 -6.13 9.76
CA ARG A 182 29.03 -5.95 9.56
C ARG A 182 28.18 -6.25 10.81
N GLU A 183 28.81 -6.28 11.99
CA GLU A 183 28.09 -6.42 13.28
C GLU A 183 27.23 -5.17 13.56
N GLU A 184 27.61 -4.02 13.01
CA GLU A 184 26.87 -2.77 13.10
C GLU A 184 26.58 -2.24 11.69
N ARG A 185 25.42 -2.61 11.11
CA ARG A 185 24.85 -1.75 10.06
C ARG A 185 24.28 -0.53 10.77
N TYR A 186 24.76 0.65 10.44
CA TYR A 186 24.13 1.86 10.93
C TYR A 186 22.77 1.99 10.26
N PHE A 187 21.71 1.82 11.04
CA PHE A 187 20.34 2.10 10.62
C PHE A 187 20.01 3.54 11.00
N GLU A 188 19.54 4.33 10.04
CA GLU A 188 18.82 5.56 10.37
C GLU A 188 17.36 5.20 10.65
N LEU A 189 16.82 5.71 11.76
CA LEU A 189 15.42 5.60 12.18
C LEU A 189 14.64 6.83 11.69
#